data_AF-A0A2E5Z2P5-F1
#
_entry.id   AF-A0A2E5Z2P5-F1
#
_cell.length_a   1.000
_cell.length_b   1.000
_cell.length_c   1.000
_cell.angle_alpha   90.00
_cell.angle_beta   90.00
_cell.angle_gamma   90.00
#
_symmetry.space_group_name_H-M   'P 1'
#
loop_
_entity.id
_entity.type
_entity.pdbx_description
1 polymer ?
#
loop_
_entity_poly.entity_id
_entity_poly.type
_entity_poly.pdbx_seq_one_letter_code
_entity_poly.pdbx_strand_id
1 'polypeptide(L)'
;MRCFLYNLSLKINSILKNKLTNLILYSVIIISAFSKVSSQEIYFPLEEDSIVKKLILQKKEIDSKDYESNYYTIQLYYGNYLVAKEILDEFKTNYPEWKASIIFETPNYKVQVGDFKNYYVSISKLNEIKKKYPSAFLLKLKL
;
A
#
# COMPACT_ATOMS: atom_id res chain seq x y z
N MET A 1 1.88 79.60 20.85
CA MET A 1 2.31 78.25 21.28
C MET A 1 1.44 77.11 20.73
N ARG A 2 0.10 77.24 20.67
CA ARG A 2 -0.81 76.18 20.17
C ARG A 2 -0.63 75.77 18.69
N CYS A 3 -0.36 76.70 17.77
CA CYS A 3 -0.16 76.36 16.34
C CYS A 3 1.10 75.53 16.08
N PHE A 4 2.17 75.71 16.86
CA PHE A 4 3.41 74.94 16.71
C PHE A 4 3.21 73.47 17.14
N LEU A 5 2.49 73.26 18.26
CA LEU A 5 2.14 71.92 18.74
C LEU A 5 1.19 71.19 17.78
N TYR A 6 0.27 71.91 17.12
CA TYR A 6 -0.62 71.33 16.12
C TYR A 6 0.13 70.87 14.85
N ASN A 7 1.04 71.69 14.32
CA ASN A 7 1.86 71.30 13.17
C ASN A 7 2.83 70.14 13.50
N LEU A 8 3.35 70.09 14.73
CA LEU A 8 4.17 68.97 15.20
C LEU A 8 3.35 67.68 15.32
N SER A 9 2.14 67.75 15.88
CA SER A 9 1.20 66.62 15.97
C SER A 9 0.80 66.09 14.58
N LEU A 10 0.53 66.97 13.62
CA LEU A 10 0.22 66.59 12.23
C LEU A 10 1.40 65.88 11.55
N LYS A 11 2.64 66.37 11.76
CA LYS A 11 3.84 65.76 11.18
C LYS A 11 4.21 64.42 11.81
N ILE A 12 3.98 64.25 13.11
CA ILE A 12 4.14 62.96 13.80
C ILE A 12 3.11 61.95 13.27
N ASN A 13 1.85 62.36 13.10
CA ASN A 13 0.80 61.49 12.56
C ASN A 13 1.05 61.10 11.09
N SER A 14 1.65 61.96 10.26
CA SER A 14 2.02 61.58 8.89
C SER A 14 3.17 60.57 8.85
N ILE A 15 4.18 60.72 9.72
CA ILE A 15 5.29 59.77 9.84
C ILE A 15 4.81 58.41 10.38
N LEU A 16 3.92 58.40 11.37
CA LEU A 16 3.31 57.17 11.89
C LEU A 16 2.46 56.47 10.82
N LYS A 17 1.67 57.21 10.03
CA LYS A 17 0.90 56.64 8.91
C LYS A 17 1.81 56.00 7.86
N ASN A 18 2.92 56.64 7.48
CA ASN A 18 3.86 56.08 6.49
C ASN A 18 4.59 54.83 7.01
N LYS A 19 4.93 54.77 8.30
CA LYS A 19 5.49 53.54 8.91
C LYS A 19 4.48 52.41 8.92
N LEU A 20 3.21 52.73 9.22
CA LEU A 20 2.12 51.76 9.21
C LEU A 20 1.83 51.24 7.80
N THR A 21 1.81 52.10 6.77
CA THR A 21 1.64 51.67 5.38
C THR A 21 2.78 50.78 4.90
N ASN A 22 4.02 51.09 5.28
CA ASN A 22 5.18 50.27 4.91
C ASN A 22 5.16 48.90 5.62
N LEU A 23 4.73 48.85 6.88
CA LEU A 23 4.55 47.59 7.62
C LEU A 23 3.51 46.69 6.94
N ILE A 24 2.38 47.27 6.51
CA ILE A 24 1.34 46.56 5.77
C ILE A 24 1.90 46.03 4.44
N LEU A 25 2.69 46.84 3.72
CA LEU A 25 3.30 46.44 2.45
C LEU A 25 4.23 45.22 2.60
N TYR A 26 5.07 45.19 3.64
CA TYR A 26 5.94 44.04 3.90
C TYR A 26 5.14 42.78 4.29
N SER A 27 4.03 42.93 5.03
CA SER A 27 3.18 41.80 5.40
C SER A 27 2.50 41.14 4.19
N VAL A 28 2.10 41.93 3.18
CA VAL A 28 1.50 41.42 1.95
C VAL A 28 2.50 40.62 1.12
N ILE A 29 3.76 41.07 1.06
CA ILE A 29 4.83 40.38 0.33
C ILE A 29 5.11 39.00 0.96
N ILE A 30 5.16 38.93 2.30
CA ILE A 30 5.42 37.67 3.02
C ILE A 30 4.28 36.66 2.80
N ILE A 31 3.02 37.11 2.81
CA ILE A 31 1.86 36.22 2.59
C ILE A 31 1.87 35.61 1.18
N SER A 32 2.30 36.36 0.16
CA SER A 32 2.36 35.87 -1.22
C SER A 32 3.38 34.73 -1.42
N ALA A 33 4.43 34.67 -0.59
CA ALA A 33 5.46 33.64 -0.63
C ALA A 33 5.02 32.28 -0.04
N PHE A 34 3.89 32.21 0.66
CA PHE A 34 3.35 30.96 1.25
C PHE A 34 2.27 30.29 0.40
N SER A 35 2.09 30.72 -0.85
CA SER A 35 1.16 30.08 -1.77
C SER A 35 1.62 28.65 -2.08
N LYS A 36 0.84 27.66 -1.66
CA LYS A 36 1.15 26.23 -1.74
C LYS A 36 1.51 25.82 -3.17
N VAL A 37 2.66 25.16 -3.32
CA VAL A 37 3.04 24.43 -4.53
C VAL A 37 1.96 23.40 -4.81
N SER A 38 1.16 23.63 -5.83
CA SER A 38 0.20 22.65 -6.33
C SER A 38 0.94 21.78 -7.34
N SER A 39 1.10 20.49 -7.02
CA SER A 39 1.58 19.52 -8.00
C SER A 39 0.53 19.38 -9.09
N GLN A 40 0.90 19.63 -10.34
CA GLN A 40 0.07 19.24 -11.48
C GLN A 40 0.29 17.74 -11.69
N GLU A 41 -0.75 16.94 -11.58
CA GLU A 41 -0.72 15.58 -12.08
C GLU A 41 -0.54 15.67 -13.60
N ILE A 42 0.63 15.28 -14.09
CA ILE A 42 0.85 15.21 -15.53
C ILE A 42 0.00 14.05 -16.04
N TYR A 43 -1.17 14.38 -16.58
CA TYR A 43 -1.99 13.44 -17.32
C TYR A 43 -1.31 13.19 -18.68
N PHE A 44 -0.41 12.21 -18.72
CA PHE A 44 -0.03 11.61 -19.98
C PHE A 44 -1.20 10.71 -20.40
N PRO A 45 -1.92 11.02 -21.50
CA PRO A 45 -2.73 9.99 -22.13
C PRO A 45 -1.73 8.92 -22.58
N LEU A 46 -1.64 7.84 -21.81
CA LEU A 46 -0.92 6.63 -22.21
C LEU A 46 -1.62 6.16 -23.49
N GLU A 47 -1.08 6.54 -24.64
CA GLU A 47 -1.38 5.91 -25.90
C GLU A 47 -0.84 4.49 -25.77
N GLU A 48 -1.67 3.61 -25.21
CA GLU A 48 -1.38 2.21 -24.99
C GLU A 48 -1.21 1.58 -26.37
N ASP A 49 0.05 1.51 -26.83
CA ASP A 49 0.38 0.79 -28.05
C ASP A 49 -0.22 -0.62 -27.96
N SER A 50 -1.07 -0.96 -28.93
CA SER A 50 -1.73 -2.26 -29.03
C SER A 50 -0.75 -3.44 -28.92
N ILE A 51 0.50 -3.26 -29.36
CA ILE A 51 1.58 -4.25 -29.27
C ILE A 51 2.02 -4.39 -27.82
N VAL A 52 2.25 -3.28 -27.11
CA VAL A 52 2.66 -3.28 -25.69
C VAL A 52 1.58 -3.95 -24.84
N LYS A 53 0.31 -3.61 -25.06
CA LYS A 53 -0.82 -4.26 -24.38
C LYS A 53 -0.87 -5.76 -24.64
N LYS A 54 -0.67 -6.19 -25.89
CA LYS A 54 -0.61 -7.60 -26.27
C LYS A 54 0.56 -8.31 -25.57
N LEU A 55 1.74 -7.71 -25.53
CA LEU A 55 2.91 -8.28 -24.86
C LEU A 55 2.69 -8.44 -23.35
N ILE A 56 2.09 -7.45 -22.70
CA ILE A 56 1.73 -7.51 -21.28
C ILE A 56 0.77 -8.67 -21.00
N LEU A 57 -0.28 -8.81 -21.82
CA LEU A 57 -1.24 -9.91 -21.70
C LEU A 57 -0.58 -11.27 -21.92
N GLN A 58 0.25 -11.41 -22.95
CA GLN A 58 0.99 -12.63 -23.24
C GLN A 58 1.96 -13.00 -22.11
N LYS A 59 2.69 -12.03 -21.57
CA LYS A 59 3.58 -12.24 -20.42
C LYS A 59 2.79 -12.74 -19.21
N LYS A 60 1.65 -12.10 -18.92
CA LYS A 60 0.75 -12.52 -17.84
C LYS A 60 0.23 -13.95 -18.02
N GLU A 61 -0.15 -14.34 -19.24
CA GLU A 61 -0.58 -15.71 -19.53
C GLU A 61 0.53 -16.74 -19.34
N ILE A 62 1.75 -16.45 -19.80
CA ILE A 62 2.90 -17.34 -19.63
C ILE A 62 3.23 -17.49 -18.14
N ASP A 63 3.24 -16.39 -17.40
CA ASP A 63 3.54 -16.39 -15.97
C ASP A 63 2.45 -17.14 -15.16
N SER A 64 1.17 -17.02 -15.55
CA SER A 64 0.07 -17.80 -14.97
C SER A 64 0.27 -19.30 -15.21
N LYS A 65 0.58 -19.70 -16.45
CA LYS A 65 0.81 -21.10 -16.80
C LYS A 65 2.04 -21.68 -16.09
N ASP A 66 3.12 -20.91 -15.95
CA ASP A 66 4.30 -21.35 -15.20
C ASP A 66 3.96 -21.52 -13.72
N TYR A 67 3.21 -20.58 -13.14
CA TYR A 67 2.77 -20.65 -11.75
C TYR A 67 1.88 -21.87 -11.49
N GLU A 68 0.87 -22.10 -12.34
CA GLU A 68 0.00 -23.28 -12.30
C GLU A 68 0.75 -24.60 -12.47
N SER A 69 1.78 -24.62 -13.32
CA SER A 69 2.46 -25.86 -13.66
C SER A 69 3.47 -26.29 -12.59
N ASN A 70 4.09 -25.34 -11.88
CA ASN A 70 5.24 -25.61 -11.02
C ASN A 70 5.03 -25.31 -9.53
N TYR A 71 4.01 -24.56 -9.12
CA TYR A 71 3.84 -24.22 -7.72
C TYR A 71 2.92 -25.18 -6.97
N TYR A 72 3.26 -25.42 -5.71
CA TYR A 72 2.51 -26.26 -4.79
C TYR A 72 2.23 -25.50 -3.50
N THR A 73 1.09 -25.77 -2.89
CA THR A 73 0.73 -25.26 -1.57
C THR A 73 0.38 -26.43 -0.66
N ILE A 74 0.45 -26.25 0.65
CA ILE A 74 0.06 -27.27 1.61
C ILE A 74 -1.27 -26.86 2.23
N GLN A 75 -2.29 -27.70 2.11
CA GLN A 75 -3.54 -27.50 2.82
C GLN A 75 -3.45 -28.14 4.20
N LEU A 76 -3.76 -27.38 5.24
CA LEU A 76 -3.74 -27.85 6.64
C LEU A 76 -5.11 -28.31 7.13
N TYR A 77 -6.17 -27.65 6.67
CA TYR A 77 -7.53 -27.85 7.19
C TYR A 77 -8.59 -27.58 6.13
N TYR A 78 -9.75 -28.23 6.30
CA TYR A 78 -10.97 -28.02 5.52
C TYR A 78 -12.20 -28.16 6.43
N GLY A 79 -12.99 -27.09 6.57
CA GLY A 79 -14.20 -27.13 7.40
C GLY A 79 -14.71 -25.76 7.83
N ASN A 80 -15.04 -25.59 9.11
CA ASN A 80 -15.67 -24.38 9.64
C ASN A 80 -14.70 -23.20 9.74
N TYR A 81 -15.21 -21.98 9.56
CA TYR A 81 -14.44 -20.74 9.65
C TYR A 81 -13.71 -20.55 10.98
N LEU A 82 -14.36 -20.83 12.12
CA LEU A 82 -13.79 -20.57 13.44
C LEU A 82 -12.53 -21.43 13.65
N VAL A 83 -12.62 -22.72 13.35
CA VAL A 83 -11.49 -23.66 13.43
C VAL A 83 -10.40 -23.29 12.42
N ALA A 84 -10.78 -22.90 11.20
CA ALA A 84 -9.83 -22.45 10.19
C ALA A 84 -9.03 -21.22 10.66
N LYS A 85 -9.68 -20.28 11.34
CA LYS A 85 -9.05 -19.08 11.89
C LYS A 85 -8.08 -19.40 13.03
N GLU A 86 -8.48 -20.27 13.96
CA GLU A 86 -7.61 -20.72 15.05
C GLU A 86 -6.34 -21.40 14.50
N ILE A 87 -6.50 -22.31 13.54
CA ILE A 87 -5.37 -22.99 12.88
C ILE A 87 -4.47 -22.00 12.13
N LEU A 88 -5.06 -21.01 11.45
CA LEU A 88 -4.30 -19.97 10.74
C LEU A 88 -3.43 -19.16 11.70
N ASP A 89 -4.02 -18.70 12.80
CA ASP A 89 -3.34 -17.85 13.78
C ASP A 89 -2.23 -18.65 14.49
N GLU A 90 -2.51 -19.89 14.89
CA GLU A 90 -1.50 -20.81 15.44
C GLU A 90 -0.36 -21.04 14.43
N PHE A 91 -0.69 -21.28 13.16
CA PHE A 91 0.32 -21.55 12.14
C PHE A 91 1.23 -20.33 11.94
N LYS A 92 0.68 -19.13 11.84
CA LYS A 92 1.44 -17.88 11.69
C LYS A 92 2.37 -17.60 12.86
N THR A 93 1.97 -17.97 14.09
CA THR A 93 2.84 -17.85 15.26
C THR A 93 4.01 -18.83 15.21
N ASN A 94 3.79 -20.07 14.77
CA ASN A 94 4.83 -21.10 14.73
C ASN A 94 5.75 -21.00 13.50
N TYR A 95 5.22 -20.53 12.37
CA TYR A 95 5.92 -20.46 11.08
C TYR A 95 5.75 -19.06 10.44
N PRO A 96 6.31 -17.99 11.06
CA PRO A 96 6.11 -16.61 10.61
C PRO A 96 6.69 -16.33 9.21
N GLU A 97 7.69 -17.12 8.79
CA GLU A 97 8.32 -17.05 7.47
C GLU A 97 7.39 -17.53 6.34
N TRP A 98 6.35 -18.30 6.65
CA TRP A 98 5.51 -18.95 5.65
C TRP A 98 4.23 -18.15 5.45
N LYS A 99 3.87 -17.93 4.18
CA LYS A 99 2.56 -17.36 3.85
C LYS A 99 1.47 -18.34 4.26
N ALA A 100 0.41 -17.84 4.88
CA ALA A 100 -0.74 -18.64 5.27
C ALA A 100 -2.02 -17.83 5.01
N SER A 101 -3.02 -18.47 4.39
CA SER A 101 -4.28 -17.84 4.02
C SER A 101 -5.47 -18.78 4.23
N ILE A 102 -6.65 -18.18 4.42
CA ILE A 102 -7.93 -18.89 4.40
C ILE A 102 -8.58 -18.65 3.06
N ILE A 103 -9.04 -19.73 2.43
CA ILE A 103 -9.76 -19.70 1.16
C ILE A 103 -11.16 -20.22 1.40
N PHE A 104 -12.16 -19.46 0.99
CA PHE A 104 -13.56 -19.89 1.06
C PHE A 104 -13.89 -20.78 -0.13
N GLU A 105 -14.50 -21.94 0.14
CA GLU A 105 -15.05 -22.84 -0.87
C GLU A 105 -16.39 -23.36 -0.36
N THR A 106 -17.49 -22.94 -0.97
CA THR A 106 -18.84 -23.20 -0.48
C THR A 106 -19.06 -24.67 -0.10
N PRO A 107 -19.56 -24.98 1.12
CA PRO A 107 -19.88 -24.11 2.26
C PRO A 107 -18.73 -23.92 3.28
N ASN A 108 -17.55 -24.46 2.99
CA ASN A 108 -16.42 -24.62 3.90
C ASN A 108 -15.30 -23.60 3.68
N TYR A 109 -14.28 -23.70 4.53
CA TYR A 109 -13.07 -22.90 4.51
C TYR A 109 -11.84 -23.80 4.52
N LYS A 110 -10.86 -23.49 3.67
CA LYS A 110 -9.55 -24.14 3.57
C LYS A 110 -8.50 -23.27 4.22
N VAL A 111 -7.59 -23.87 4.98
CA VAL A 111 -6.35 -23.21 5.42
C VAL A 111 -5.23 -23.73 4.54
N GLN A 112 -4.58 -22.84 3.79
CA GLN A 112 -3.46 -23.17 2.91
C GLN A 112 -2.23 -22.37 3.27
N VAL A 113 -1.05 -22.99 3.13
CA VAL A 113 0.23 -22.43 3.53
C VAL A 113 1.31 -22.67 2.49
N GLY A 114 2.10 -21.63 2.26
CA GLY A 114 3.26 -21.60 1.38
C GLY A 114 2.92 -21.68 -0.11
N ASP A 115 3.85 -21.14 -0.89
CA ASP A 115 3.90 -21.28 -2.35
C ASP A 115 5.27 -21.85 -2.72
N PHE A 116 5.34 -23.14 -2.99
CA PHE A 116 6.60 -23.86 -3.19
C PHE A 116 6.76 -24.24 -4.66
N LYS A 117 7.81 -23.73 -5.33
CA LYS A 117 8.06 -23.93 -6.77
C LYS A 117 8.48 -25.36 -7.16
N ASN A 118 8.91 -26.18 -6.22
CA ASN A 118 9.48 -27.50 -6.50
C ASN A 118 8.78 -28.58 -5.70
N TYR A 119 8.39 -29.67 -6.37
CA TYR A 119 7.74 -30.81 -5.72
C TYR A 119 8.56 -31.35 -4.52
N TYR A 120 9.87 -31.58 -4.72
CA TYR A 120 10.75 -32.09 -3.66
C TYR A 120 10.85 -31.15 -2.44
N VAL A 121 10.93 -29.84 -2.68
CA VAL A 121 10.92 -28.84 -1.60
C VAL A 121 9.62 -28.91 -0.83
N SER A 122 8.50 -29.00 -1.56
CA SER A 122 7.17 -29.03 -0.96
C SER A 122 6.92 -30.29 -0.14
N ILE A 123 7.39 -31.45 -0.60
CA ILE A 123 7.33 -32.71 0.15
C ILE A 123 8.18 -32.64 1.41
N SER A 124 9.39 -32.07 1.32
CA SER A 124 10.25 -31.86 2.49
C SER A 124 9.56 -30.96 3.53
N LYS A 125 8.98 -29.84 3.09
CA LYS A 125 8.21 -28.93 3.93
C LYS A 125 6.93 -29.54 4.50
N LEU A 126 6.24 -30.37 3.73
CA LEU A 126 5.09 -31.13 4.23
C LEU A 126 5.52 -32.05 5.37
N ASN A 127 6.60 -32.81 5.20
CA ASN A 127 7.09 -33.73 6.23
C ASN A 127 7.50 -33.00 7.53
N GLU A 128 8.01 -31.77 7.42
CA GLU A 128 8.35 -30.92 8.57
C GLU A 128 7.12 -30.63 9.44
N ILE A 129 5.99 -30.29 8.82
CA ILE A 129 4.78 -29.85 9.53
C ILE A 129 3.79 -30.99 9.79
N LYS A 130 3.91 -32.13 9.09
CA LYS A 130 2.95 -33.25 9.13
C LYS A 130 2.85 -33.91 10.51
N LYS A 131 3.89 -33.78 11.34
CA LYS A 131 3.85 -34.21 12.74
C LYS A 131 2.84 -33.42 13.57
N LYS A 132 2.73 -32.11 13.31
CA LYS A 132 1.82 -31.21 14.02
C LYS A 132 0.45 -31.13 13.35
N TYR A 133 0.41 -31.20 12.03
CA TYR A 133 -0.80 -31.16 11.22
C TYR A 133 -0.94 -32.48 10.42
N PRO A 134 -1.47 -33.55 11.03
CA PRO A 134 -1.55 -34.87 10.37
C PRO A 134 -2.46 -34.86 9.14
N SER A 135 -3.49 -34.00 9.15
CA SER A 135 -4.40 -33.80 8.03
C SER A 135 -3.79 -33.00 6.87
N ALA A 136 -2.53 -32.55 7.01
CA ALA A 136 -1.90 -31.75 5.98
C ALA A 136 -1.56 -32.58 4.73
N PHE A 137 -1.85 -32.01 3.56
CA PHE A 137 -1.52 -32.62 2.28
C PHE A 137 -1.11 -31.58 1.24
N LEU A 138 -0.33 -32.04 0.26
CA LEU A 138 0.18 -31.21 -0.81
C LEU A 138 -0.89 -31.02 -1.88
N LEU A 139 -1.08 -29.78 -2.31
CA LEU A 139 -1.91 -29.39 -3.44
C LEU A 139 -1.05 -28.74 -4.51
N LYS A 140 -1.37 -29.02 -5.77
CA LYS A 140 -0.86 -28.25 -6.89
C LYS A 140 -1.68 -26.98 -7.01
N LEU A 141 -1.02 -25.82 -7.07
CA LEU A 141 -1.71 -24.55 -7.27
C LEU A 141 -2.27 -24.51 -8.69
N LYS A 142 -3.55 -24.20 -8.80
CA LYS A 142 -4.22 -23.88 -10.06
C LYS A 142 -4.77 -22.48 -9.91
N LEU A 143 -4.32 -21.55 -10.75
CA LEU A 143 -4.89 -20.21 -10.88
C LEU A 143 -6.29 -20.30 -11.52
#